data_AF-B9TDD6-F1
#
_entry.id   AF-B9TDD6-F1
#
_cell.length_a   1.000
_cell.length_b   1.000
_cell.length_c   1.000
_cell.angle_alpha   90.00
_cell.angle_beta   90.00
_cell.angle_gamma   90.00
#
_symmetry.space_group_name_H-M   'P 1'
#
loop_
_entity.id
_entity.type
_entity.pdbx_description
1 polymer ?
#
loop_
_entity_poly.entity_id
_entity_poly.type
_entity_poly.pdbx_seq_one_letter_code
_entity_poly.pdbx_strand_id
1 'polypeptide(L)'
;MRLRAFLEKIMNIKTEITLSEHHLRLAEKMVEEGAFPSISSLVEAAIEQIDQITHHDDAPNDAVSGMADEIRRRMELPEDRWLPWDGKVMASRVKDRLRQKYANYAGIEVGLAKIDEITEFIDKLTDFPHVGTVRTDIGPKLRAIPASEKAVVCFTVDDATQVVHIICISYAGADWMSRVEKRR
;
A
#
# COMPACT_ATOMS: atom_id res chain seq x y z
N MET A 1 -42.40 -21.81 8.94
CA MET A 1 -40.94 -21.96 8.77
C MET A 1 -40.46 -21.31 7.47
N ARG A 2 -40.71 -20.01 7.26
CA ARG A 2 -40.24 -19.26 6.06
C ARG A 2 -39.92 -17.78 6.29
N LEU A 3 -40.18 -17.24 7.50
CA LEU A 3 -39.89 -15.85 7.81
C LEU A 3 -38.48 -15.63 8.40
N ARG A 4 -37.92 -16.63 9.09
CA ARG A 4 -36.56 -16.54 9.66
C ARG A 4 -35.45 -16.56 8.60
N ALA A 5 -35.65 -17.24 7.47
CA ALA A 5 -34.67 -17.28 6.38
C ALA A 5 -34.70 -16.04 5.46
N PHE A 6 -35.72 -15.19 5.56
CA PHE A 6 -35.81 -13.95 4.77
C PHE A 6 -35.23 -12.74 5.53
N LEU A 7 -35.21 -12.79 6.87
CA LEU A 7 -34.68 -11.73 7.73
C LEU A 7 -33.15 -11.72 7.83
N GLU A 8 -32.45 -12.76 7.39
CA GLU A 8 -30.98 -12.77 7.29
C GLU A 8 -30.43 -11.91 6.13
N LYS A 9 -31.29 -11.38 5.24
CA LYS A 9 -30.86 -10.75 3.98
C LYS A 9 -30.72 -9.22 3.98
N ILE A 10 -30.86 -8.50 5.09
CA ILE A 10 -30.56 -7.05 5.14
C ILE A 10 -30.01 -6.67 6.52
N MET A 11 -28.83 -7.18 6.88
CA MET A 11 -28.12 -6.67 8.06
C MET A 11 -27.28 -5.47 7.64
N ASN A 12 -27.85 -4.26 7.69
CA ASN A 12 -27.09 -3.04 7.48
C ASN A 12 -26.27 -2.76 8.75
N ILE A 13 -24.97 -3.02 8.69
CA ILE A 13 -24.06 -2.76 9.81
C ILE A 13 -23.66 -1.28 9.74
N LYS A 14 -23.93 -0.52 10.81
CA LYS A 14 -23.50 0.88 10.91
C LYS A 14 -22.07 0.91 11.44
N THR A 15 -21.15 1.38 10.61
CA THR A 15 -19.74 1.54 10.95
C THR A 15 -19.38 3.01 10.89
N GLU A 16 -18.64 3.49 11.88
CA GLU A 16 -18.04 4.82 11.87
C GLU A 16 -16.65 4.72 11.22
N ILE A 17 -16.39 5.55 10.21
CA ILE A 17 -15.11 5.61 9.50
C ILE A 17 -14.53 7.01 9.62
N THR A 18 -13.21 7.10 9.74
CA THR A 18 -12.51 8.39 9.73
C THR A 18 -11.94 8.65 8.34
N LEU A 19 -12.30 9.79 7.77
CA LEU A 19 -11.78 10.26 6.49
C LEU A 19 -11.05 11.59 6.72
N SER A 20 -10.03 11.87 5.90
CA SER A 20 -9.50 13.23 5.86
C SER A 20 -10.53 14.18 5.23
N GLU A 21 -10.46 15.46 5.59
CA GLU A 21 -11.39 16.48 5.11
C GLU A 21 -11.42 16.57 3.56
N HIS A 22 -10.28 16.33 2.91
CA HIS A 22 -10.19 16.29 1.46
C HIS A 22 -11.02 15.15 0.84
N HIS A 23 -10.91 13.93 1.40
CA HIS A 23 -11.62 12.76 0.89
C HIS A 23 -13.12 12.83 1.17
N LEU A 24 -13.51 13.38 2.32
CA LEU A 24 -14.93 13.60 2.62
C LEU A 24 -15.56 14.55 1.60
N ARG A 25 -14.93 15.69 1.32
CA ARG A 25 -15.42 16.65 0.31
C ARG A 25 -15.53 16.04 -1.08
N LEU A 26 -14.57 15.19 -1.46
CA LEU A 26 -14.62 14.49 -2.75
C LEU A 26 -15.79 13.51 -2.81
N ALA A 27 -16.01 12.74 -1.73
CA ALA A 27 -17.13 11.81 -1.63
C ALA A 27 -18.48 12.53 -1.67
N GLU A 28 -18.62 13.64 -0.93
CA GLU A 28 -19.82 14.50 -0.94
C GLU A 28 -20.11 15.02 -2.34
N LYS A 29 -19.09 15.55 -3.03
CA LYS A 29 -19.22 16.05 -4.41
C LYS A 29 -19.74 14.96 -5.37
N MET A 30 -19.22 13.73 -5.28
CA MET A 30 -19.67 12.63 -6.15
C MET A 30 -21.14 12.24 -5.89
N VAL A 31 -21.64 12.42 -4.67
CA VAL A 31 -23.05 12.22 -4.33
C VAL A 31 -23.90 13.39 -4.84
N GLU A 32 -23.45 14.62 -4.67
CA GLU A 32 -24.12 15.83 -5.18
C GLU A 32 -24.27 15.81 -6.72
N GLU A 33 -23.25 15.32 -7.42
CA GLU A 33 -23.26 15.15 -8.88
C GLU A 33 -24.09 13.93 -9.33
N GLY A 34 -24.62 13.15 -8.38
CA GLY A 34 -25.48 11.99 -8.66
C GLY A 34 -24.74 10.75 -9.16
N ALA A 35 -23.42 10.72 -9.08
CA ALA A 35 -22.63 9.53 -9.44
C ALA A 35 -22.89 8.37 -8.47
N PHE A 36 -23.19 8.68 -7.21
CA PHE A 36 -23.58 7.69 -6.20
C PHE A 36 -24.79 8.17 -5.37
N PRO A 37 -25.68 7.26 -4.93
CA PRO A 37 -26.83 7.62 -4.11
C PRO A 37 -26.47 8.10 -2.69
N SER A 38 -25.32 7.68 -2.17
CA SER A 38 -24.84 8.03 -0.83
C SER A 38 -23.34 7.74 -0.68
N ILE A 39 -22.71 8.29 0.36
CA ILE A 39 -21.31 7.97 0.71
C ILE A 39 -21.17 6.47 1.02
N SER A 40 -22.15 5.85 1.69
CA SER A 40 -22.12 4.41 1.95
C SER A 40 -22.08 3.59 0.66
N SER A 41 -22.89 3.94 -0.34
CA SER A 41 -22.89 3.28 -1.65
C SER A 41 -21.58 3.49 -2.42
N LEU A 42 -20.96 4.66 -2.29
CA LEU A 42 -19.62 4.92 -2.82
C LEU A 42 -18.57 4.03 -2.14
N VAL A 43 -18.62 3.90 -0.81
CA VAL A 43 -17.69 3.05 -0.04
C VAL A 43 -17.87 1.58 -0.41
N GLU A 44 -19.10 1.10 -0.52
CA GLU A 44 -19.40 -0.26 -0.99
C GLU A 44 -18.84 -0.50 -2.38
N ALA A 45 -19.08 0.40 -3.33
CA ALA A 45 -18.54 0.30 -4.68
C ALA A 45 -17.01 0.33 -4.72
N ALA A 46 -16.37 1.15 -3.86
CA ALA A 46 -14.92 1.19 -3.74
C ALA A 46 -14.36 -0.12 -3.16
N ILE A 47 -15.04 -0.72 -2.17
CA ILE A 47 -14.67 -2.03 -1.61
C ILE A 47 -14.82 -3.12 -2.66
N GLU A 48 -15.93 -3.14 -3.41
CA GLU A 48 -16.14 -4.08 -4.52
C GLU A 48 -15.08 -3.91 -5.61
N GLN A 49 -14.70 -2.67 -5.93
CA GLN A 49 -13.62 -2.41 -6.88
C GLN A 49 -12.27 -2.93 -6.36
N ILE A 50 -11.97 -2.75 -5.08
CA ILE A 50 -10.75 -3.30 -4.46
C ILE A 50 -10.80 -4.83 -4.47
N ASP A 51 -11.94 -5.43 -4.15
CA ASP A 51 -12.16 -6.88 -4.21
C ASP A 51 -11.91 -7.41 -5.62
N GLN A 52 -12.45 -6.75 -6.65
CA GLN A 52 -12.21 -7.07 -8.04
C GLN A 52 -10.74 -6.90 -8.43
N ILE A 53 -10.06 -5.84 -7.99
CA ILE A 53 -8.62 -5.63 -8.27
C ILE A 53 -7.76 -6.68 -7.58
N THR A 54 -8.14 -7.12 -6.38
CA THR A 54 -7.39 -8.12 -5.61
C THR A 54 -7.67 -9.55 -6.07
N HIS A 55 -8.80 -9.82 -6.73
CA HIS A 55 -9.19 -11.15 -7.23
C HIS A 55 -9.07 -11.31 -8.76
N HIS A 56 -8.91 -10.25 -9.55
CA HIS A 56 -8.58 -10.36 -10.97
C HIS A 56 -7.07 -10.61 -11.16
N ASP A 57 -6.74 -11.83 -11.56
CA ASP A 57 -5.44 -12.29 -12.09
C ASP A 57 -4.99 -11.60 -13.41
N ASP A 58 -5.66 -10.52 -13.85
CA ASP A 58 -5.36 -9.77 -15.08
C ASP A 58 -4.72 -8.40 -14.82
N ALA A 59 -3.82 -8.31 -13.84
CA ALA A 59 -2.88 -7.20 -13.79
C ALA A 59 -1.75 -7.46 -14.80
N PRO A 60 -1.43 -6.54 -15.73
CA PRO A 60 -0.31 -6.71 -16.64
C PRO A 60 0.98 -6.70 -15.83
N ASN A 61 1.43 -7.88 -15.38
CA ASN A 61 2.59 -8.06 -14.52
C ASN A 61 2.48 -7.22 -13.23
N ASP A 62 1.73 -7.70 -12.21
CA ASP A 62 1.65 -6.99 -10.94
C ASP A 62 3.06 -6.69 -10.41
N ALA A 63 3.28 -5.44 -9.96
CA ALA A 63 4.63 -4.93 -9.67
C ALA A 63 5.38 -5.78 -8.63
N VAL A 64 4.66 -6.52 -7.78
CA VAL A 64 5.23 -7.38 -6.75
C VAL A 64 5.74 -8.69 -7.37
N SER A 65 4.96 -9.30 -8.26
CA SER A 65 5.36 -10.49 -9.04
C SER A 65 6.60 -10.22 -9.89
N GLY A 66 6.69 -9.04 -10.53
CA GLY A 66 7.88 -8.61 -11.27
C GLY A 66 9.14 -8.45 -10.42
N MET A 67 8.99 -8.32 -9.10
CA MET A 67 10.09 -8.19 -8.12
C MET A 67 10.27 -9.42 -7.24
N ALA A 68 9.56 -10.53 -7.51
CA ALA A 68 9.50 -11.67 -6.61
C ALA A 68 10.89 -12.21 -6.24
N ASP A 69 11.82 -12.26 -7.19
CA ASP A 69 13.19 -12.75 -6.94
C ASP A 69 13.99 -11.83 -6.01
N GLU A 70 13.83 -10.51 -6.15
CA GLU A 70 14.48 -9.54 -5.27
C GLU A 70 13.88 -9.58 -3.86
N ILE A 71 12.55 -9.70 -3.77
CA ILE A 71 11.86 -9.84 -2.49
C ILE A 71 12.33 -11.11 -1.78
N ARG A 72 12.36 -12.26 -2.47
CA ARG A 72 12.84 -13.52 -1.90
C ARG A 72 14.27 -13.41 -1.40
N ARG A 73 15.17 -12.85 -2.21
CA ARG A 73 16.58 -12.64 -1.84
C ARG A 73 16.74 -11.81 -0.57
N ARG A 74 15.88 -10.82 -0.35
CA ARG A 74 15.89 -10.01 0.88
C ARG A 74 15.31 -10.75 2.08
N MET A 75 14.27 -11.53 1.85
CA MET A 75 13.65 -12.35 2.91
C MET A 75 14.56 -13.51 3.35
N GLU A 76 15.54 -13.91 2.55
CA GLU A 76 16.60 -14.83 2.97
C GLU A 76 17.63 -14.19 3.91
N LEU A 77 17.70 -12.85 3.97
CA LEU A 77 18.58 -12.17 4.90
C LEU A 77 18.05 -12.34 6.34
N PRO A 78 18.94 -12.43 7.34
CA PRO A 78 18.57 -12.36 8.74
C PRO A 78 17.66 -11.16 9.06
N GLU A 79 16.65 -11.36 9.90
CA GLU A 79 15.64 -10.33 10.22
C GLU A 79 16.26 -9.05 10.84
N ASP A 80 17.39 -9.16 11.54
CA ASP A 80 18.15 -8.02 12.07
C ASP A 80 18.75 -7.12 10.99
N ARG A 81 18.82 -7.61 9.74
CA ARG A 81 19.20 -6.83 8.55
C ARG A 81 18.01 -6.25 7.81
N TRP A 82 16.79 -6.64 8.15
CA TRP A 82 15.60 -6.00 7.58
C TRP A 82 15.50 -4.60 8.15
N LEU A 83 15.01 -3.66 7.33
CA LEU A 83 14.93 -2.27 7.74
C LEU A 83 13.66 -2.08 8.58
N PRO A 84 13.75 -1.90 9.91
CA PRO A 84 12.58 -1.62 10.72
C PRO A 84 12.04 -0.25 10.34
N TRP A 85 10.72 -0.13 10.19
CA TRP A 85 10.13 1.19 10.02
C TRP A 85 10.24 1.99 11.31
N ASP A 86 11.11 3.01 11.32
CA ASP A 86 11.25 3.99 12.42
C ASP A 86 10.68 5.37 12.03
N GLY A 87 9.71 5.38 11.12
CA GLY A 87 8.95 6.56 10.71
C GLY A 87 9.79 7.62 10.01
N LYS A 88 9.68 8.86 10.51
CA LYS A 88 10.34 10.04 9.92
C LYS A 88 11.87 9.88 9.78
N VAL A 89 12.51 9.07 10.62
CA VAL A 89 13.96 8.83 10.55
C VAL A 89 14.30 8.03 9.29
N MET A 90 13.59 6.94 8.99
CA MET A 90 13.71 6.19 7.74
C MET A 90 13.47 7.09 6.54
N ALA A 91 12.40 7.88 6.57
CA ALA A 91 12.04 8.79 5.50
C ALA A 91 13.18 9.76 5.17
N SER A 92 13.80 10.35 6.20
CA SER A 92 14.97 11.21 6.03
C SER A 92 16.13 10.47 5.36
N ARG A 93 16.47 9.26 5.83
CA ARG A 93 17.55 8.45 5.24
C ARG A 93 17.29 8.13 3.76
N VAL A 94 16.05 7.82 3.39
CA VAL A 94 15.64 7.53 2.00
C VAL A 94 15.77 8.79 1.13
N LYS A 95 15.26 9.93 1.61
CA LYS A 95 15.38 11.23 0.91
C LYS A 95 16.84 11.62 0.70
N ASP A 96 17.69 11.45 1.71
CA ASP A 96 19.10 11.82 1.63
C ASP A 96 19.85 10.95 0.62
N ARG A 97 19.58 9.64 0.57
CA ARG A 97 20.13 8.75 -0.47
C ARG A 97 19.68 9.14 -1.87
N LEU A 98 18.40 9.50 -2.05
CA LEU A 98 17.90 9.94 -3.35
C LEU A 98 18.49 11.27 -3.79
N ARG A 99 18.67 12.22 -2.87
CA ARG A 99 19.40 13.47 -3.14
C ARG A 99 20.83 13.21 -3.56
N GLN A 100 21.54 12.34 -2.86
CA GLN A 100 22.93 11.98 -3.21
C GLN A 100 23.01 11.34 -4.60
N LYS A 101 22.07 10.46 -4.94
CA LYS A 101 22.10 9.70 -6.20
C LYS A 101 21.63 10.52 -7.41
N TYR A 102 20.73 11.49 -7.22
CA TYR A 102 20.05 12.21 -8.30
C TYR A 102 20.15 13.74 -8.18
N ALA A 103 21.17 14.26 -7.48
CA ALA A 103 21.35 15.70 -7.21
C ALA A 103 21.19 16.62 -8.44
N ASN A 104 21.54 16.13 -9.63
CA ASN A 104 21.51 16.89 -10.89
C ASN A 104 20.34 16.50 -11.81
N TYR A 105 19.38 15.72 -11.34
CA TYR A 105 18.23 15.27 -12.14
C TYR A 105 17.08 16.27 -12.04
N ALA A 106 16.67 16.84 -13.19
CA ALA A 106 15.46 17.64 -13.29
C ALA A 106 14.25 16.75 -12.95
N GLY A 107 13.59 17.02 -11.82
CA GLY A 107 12.49 16.20 -11.29
C GLY A 107 12.74 15.59 -9.91
N ILE A 108 13.88 15.87 -9.27
CA ILE A 108 14.16 15.40 -7.91
C ILE A 108 13.10 15.85 -6.89
N GLU A 109 12.53 17.05 -7.05
CA GLU A 109 11.47 17.57 -6.18
C GLU A 109 10.19 16.74 -6.27
N VAL A 110 9.80 16.30 -7.48
CA VAL A 110 8.67 15.39 -7.68
C VAL A 110 8.94 14.04 -7.01
N GLY A 111 10.18 13.54 -7.12
CA GLY A 111 10.59 12.33 -6.41
C GLY A 111 10.52 12.48 -4.90
N LEU A 112 10.97 13.62 -4.35
CA LEU A 112 10.92 13.90 -2.91
C LEU A 112 9.48 13.98 -2.39
N ALA A 113 8.60 14.67 -3.10
CA ALA A 113 7.18 14.76 -2.75
C ALA A 113 6.50 13.37 -2.76
N LYS A 114 6.88 12.49 -3.70
CA LYS A 114 6.35 11.12 -3.73
C LYS A 114 6.85 10.26 -2.55
N ILE A 115 8.07 10.48 -2.08
CA ILE A 115 8.57 9.82 -0.85
C ILE A 115 7.77 10.29 0.37
N ASP A 116 7.43 11.58 0.44
CA ASP A 116 6.58 12.10 1.51
C ASP A 116 5.24 11.37 1.56
N GLU A 117 4.56 11.24 0.41
CA GLU A 117 3.29 10.51 0.30
C GLU A 117 3.43 9.04 0.75
N ILE A 118 4.47 8.34 0.28
CA ILE A 118 4.72 6.93 0.66
C ILE A 118 5.05 6.83 2.16
N THR A 119 5.79 7.78 2.72
CA THR A 119 6.15 7.79 4.15
C THR A 119 4.91 7.97 5.01
N GLU A 120 4.08 8.96 4.68
CA GLU A 120 2.81 9.20 5.38
C GLU A 120 1.89 7.97 5.28
N PHE A 121 1.94 7.24 4.18
CA PHE A 121 1.21 5.98 4.03
C PHE A 121 1.77 4.88 4.96
N ILE A 122 3.08 4.67 4.97
CA ILE A 122 3.70 3.64 5.82
C ILE A 122 3.52 3.96 7.30
N ASP A 123 3.53 5.24 7.71
CA ASP A 123 3.23 5.62 9.09
C ASP A 123 1.85 5.10 9.53
N LYS A 124 0.83 5.15 8.66
CA LYS A 124 -0.51 4.58 8.92
C LYS A 124 -0.52 3.05 9.03
N LEU A 125 0.46 2.36 8.42
CA LEU A 125 0.60 0.91 8.61
C LEU A 125 0.95 0.57 10.06
N THR A 126 1.53 1.49 10.83
CA THR A 126 1.80 1.26 12.26
C THR A 126 0.49 1.13 13.05
N ASP A 127 -0.55 1.88 12.68
CA ASP A 127 -1.87 1.80 13.31
C ASP A 127 -2.65 0.56 12.85
N PHE A 128 -2.41 0.11 11.61
CA PHE A 128 -3.10 -1.01 10.99
C PHE A 128 -2.11 -1.99 10.33
N PRO A 129 -1.31 -2.74 11.09
CA PRO A 129 -0.17 -3.49 10.55
C PRO A 129 -0.59 -4.65 9.64
N HIS A 130 -1.84 -5.11 9.69
CA HIS A 130 -2.31 -6.25 8.90
C HIS A 130 -3.09 -5.88 7.64
N VAL A 131 -3.08 -4.62 7.22
CA VAL A 131 -3.67 -4.22 5.94
C VAL A 131 -2.85 -4.75 4.76
N GLY A 132 -3.45 -4.77 3.58
CA GLY A 132 -2.79 -5.22 2.35
C GLY A 132 -2.91 -6.72 2.09
N THR A 133 -2.62 -7.08 0.84
CA THR A 133 -2.77 -8.44 0.32
C THR A 133 -1.64 -9.32 0.82
N VAL A 134 -1.97 -10.51 1.33
CA VAL A 134 -0.98 -11.52 1.70
C VAL A 134 -0.42 -12.18 0.44
N ARG A 135 0.90 -12.21 0.29
CA ARG A 135 1.63 -12.74 -0.87
C ARG A 135 2.46 -13.97 -0.51
N THR A 136 1.79 -14.99 0.02
CA THR A 136 2.39 -16.28 0.39
C THR A 136 2.98 -17.04 -0.81
N ASP A 137 2.56 -16.70 -2.02
CA ASP A 137 3.14 -17.16 -3.28
C ASP A 137 4.57 -16.66 -3.51
N ILE A 138 4.96 -15.54 -2.89
CA ILE A 138 6.31 -14.97 -2.96
C ILE A 138 7.12 -15.29 -1.71
N GLY A 139 6.54 -15.06 -0.52
CA GLY A 139 7.25 -15.27 0.73
C GLY A 139 6.31 -15.42 1.93
N PRO A 140 6.75 -16.15 2.97
CA PRO A 140 5.95 -16.35 4.17
C PRO A 140 5.72 -15.01 4.89
N LYS A 141 4.49 -14.75 5.31
CA LYS A 141 4.06 -13.51 6.00
C LYS A 141 4.24 -12.20 5.19
N LEU A 142 4.61 -12.29 3.90
CA LEU A 142 4.75 -11.12 3.05
C LEU A 142 3.38 -10.50 2.79
N ARG A 143 3.32 -9.18 2.90
CA ARG A 143 2.16 -8.37 2.53
C ARG A 143 2.57 -7.33 1.50
N ALA A 144 1.64 -7.01 0.60
CA ALA A 144 1.81 -5.95 -0.37
C ALA A 144 0.60 -5.03 -0.38
N ILE A 145 0.86 -3.72 -0.46
CA ILE A 145 -0.19 -2.71 -0.49
C ILE A 145 0.21 -1.55 -1.42
N PRO A 146 -0.70 -1.06 -2.28
CA PRO A 146 -0.49 0.18 -3.00
C PRO A 146 -0.37 1.35 -2.01
N ALA A 147 0.70 2.13 -2.11
CA ALA A 147 0.97 3.27 -1.23
C ALA A 147 0.84 4.64 -1.92
N SER A 148 0.83 4.65 -3.25
CA SER A 148 0.53 5.81 -4.11
C SER A 148 0.20 5.32 -5.51
N GLU A 149 -0.15 6.22 -6.43
CA GLU A 149 -0.57 5.90 -7.82
C GLU A 149 0.26 4.80 -8.49
N LYS A 150 1.59 4.82 -8.30
CA LYS A 150 2.50 3.84 -8.91
C LYS A 150 3.36 3.09 -7.88
N ALA A 151 3.20 3.34 -6.58
CA ALA A 151 4.02 2.72 -5.56
C ALA A 151 3.33 1.51 -4.93
N VAL A 152 4.09 0.43 -4.71
CA VAL A 152 3.65 -0.70 -3.90
C VAL A 152 4.68 -0.95 -2.80
N VAL A 153 4.22 -1.00 -1.56
CA VAL A 153 5.03 -1.32 -0.38
C VAL A 153 4.85 -2.80 -0.07
N CYS A 154 5.97 -3.52 0.01
CA CYS A 154 6.05 -4.91 0.42
C CYS A 154 6.67 -4.98 1.81
N PHE A 155 6.00 -5.62 2.74
CA PHE A 155 6.39 -5.61 4.15
C PHE A 155 6.00 -6.90 4.86
N THR A 156 6.60 -7.12 6.02
CA THR A 156 6.22 -8.17 6.97
C THR A 156 5.91 -7.52 8.32
N VAL A 157 5.13 -8.22 9.14
CA VAL A 157 4.84 -7.81 10.51
C VAL A 157 5.42 -8.87 11.44
N ASP A 158 6.21 -8.42 12.40
CA ASP A 158 6.54 -9.24 13.57
C ASP A 158 5.49 -8.96 14.65
N ASP A 159 4.57 -9.91 14.83
CA ASP A 159 3.49 -9.82 15.82
C ASP A 159 4.00 -9.80 17.27
N ALA A 160 5.17 -10.40 17.54
CA ALA A 160 5.72 -10.46 18.89
C ALA A 160 6.28 -9.11 19.33
N THR A 161 6.89 -8.36 18.42
CA THR A 161 7.48 -7.05 18.68
C THR A 161 6.62 -5.88 18.22
N GLN A 162 5.53 -6.15 17.48
CA GLN A 162 4.68 -5.16 16.81
C GLN A 162 5.46 -4.26 15.84
N VAL A 163 6.49 -4.81 15.19
CA VAL A 163 7.35 -4.09 14.26
C VAL A 163 6.97 -4.42 12.82
N VAL A 164 6.75 -3.37 12.03
CA VAL A 164 6.61 -3.46 10.56
C VAL A 164 8.01 -3.39 9.94
N HIS A 165 8.37 -4.45 9.21
CA HIS A 165 9.63 -4.52 8.46
C HIS A 165 9.34 -4.26 6.98
N ILE A 166 9.94 -3.21 6.43
CA ILE A 166 9.80 -2.91 5.00
C ILE A 166 10.79 -3.74 4.21
N ILE A 167 10.28 -4.65 3.39
CA ILE A 167 11.09 -5.54 2.55
C ILE A 167 11.46 -4.84 1.25
N CYS A 168 10.48 -4.20 0.61
CA CYS A 168 10.67 -3.51 -0.66
C CYS A 168 9.64 -2.39 -0.85
N ILE A 169 10.01 -1.34 -1.61
CA ILE A 169 9.08 -0.34 -2.14
C ILE A 169 9.31 -0.28 -3.65
N SER A 170 8.32 -0.69 -4.43
CA SER A 170 8.32 -0.49 -5.89
C SER A 170 7.75 0.86 -6.26
N TYR A 171 8.17 1.38 -7.41
CA TYR A 171 7.47 2.48 -8.07
C TYR A 171 7.45 2.28 -9.59
N ALA A 172 6.24 2.30 -10.17
CA ALA A 172 5.96 2.15 -11.60
C ALA A 172 6.41 0.80 -12.19
N GLY A 173 6.24 -0.30 -11.45
CA GLY A 173 6.61 -1.65 -11.91
C GLY A 173 8.12 -1.85 -12.12
N ALA A 174 8.92 -0.86 -11.74
CA ALA A 174 10.37 -0.93 -11.74
C ALA A 174 10.87 -1.01 -10.30
N ASP A 175 11.77 -1.94 -10.03
CA ASP A 175 12.56 -1.92 -8.82
C ASP A 175 13.55 -0.75 -8.91
N TRP A 176 13.27 0.32 -8.17
CA TRP A 176 14.18 1.47 -8.07
C TRP A 176 15.48 1.10 -7.35
N MET A 177 15.54 -0.04 -6.65
CA MET A 177 16.76 -0.56 -6.03
C MET A 177 17.64 -1.37 -6.99
N SER A 178 17.10 -2.16 -7.94
CA SER A 178 17.92 -2.81 -8.98
C SER A 178 18.45 -1.84 -10.04
N ARG A 179 17.79 -0.69 -10.26
CA ARG A 179 18.35 0.41 -11.06
C ARG A 179 19.46 1.20 -10.33
N VAL A 180 19.92 0.73 -9.16
CA VAL A 180 21.11 1.24 -8.45
C VAL A 180 22.39 0.55 -8.89
N GLU A 181 22.35 -0.66 -9.46
CA GLU A 181 23.58 -1.46 -9.64
C GLU A 181 24.08 -1.63 -11.09
N LYS A 182 23.28 -1.27 -12.11
CA LYS A 182 23.72 -1.38 -13.52
C LYS A 182 23.91 -0.02 -14.20
N ARG A 183 25.00 0.67 -13.84
CA ARG A 183 25.80 1.47 -14.77
C ARG A 183 27.28 1.38 -14.37
N ARG A 184 27.93 0.33 -14.86
CA ARG A 184 29.33 0.37 -15.26
C ARG A 184 29.38 0.18 -16.77
#